data_AF-A0A1I2XHU9-F1
#
_entry.id   AF-A0A1I2XHU9-F1
#
_cell.length_a   1.000
_cell.length_b   1.000
_cell.length_c   1.000
_cell.angle_alpha   90.00
_cell.angle_beta   90.00
_cell.angle_gamma   90.00
#
_symmetry.space_group_name_H-M   'P 1'
#
loop_
_entity.id
_entity.type
_entity.pdbx_description
1 polymer ?
#
loop_
_entity_poly.entity_id
_entity_poly.type
_entity_poly.pdbx_seq_one_letter_code
_entity_poly.pdbx_strand_id
1 'polypeptide(L)'
;MKNIISLFALLLLFACNRGSQVVETPENFDATQVTSIMKNPGSISKESIAEIAGTDATKIKVYIENFSPDITKRAVLFSWPTGDEKTIKAIDGKTLTVEGYNSLGLGFLTKTNKEAFQKKFESNASIQEEINRITKDETLDADLAISEAKHLAANAKTQQFEKLGNIAELAYWETPVNALHVFAKGISFTVTSNFTNEQVSKEKAIEFTQFIFNQPLKSSK
;
A
#
# COMPACT_ATOMS: atom_id res chain seq x y z
N MET A 1 45.64 14.25 -21.32
CA MET A 1 44.20 13.93 -21.55
C MET A 1 43.92 12.43 -21.55
N LYS A 2 44.47 11.64 -20.61
CA LYS A 2 44.17 10.20 -20.45
C LYS A 2 43.55 9.84 -19.09
N ASN A 3 43.47 10.80 -18.16
CA ASN A 3 43.01 10.54 -16.78
C ASN A 3 41.59 11.03 -16.49
N ILE A 4 40.92 11.71 -17.42
CA ILE A 4 39.54 12.22 -17.21
C ILE A 4 38.49 11.19 -17.64
N ILE A 5 38.81 10.31 -18.59
CA ILE A 5 37.88 9.30 -19.11
C ILE A 5 37.61 8.18 -18.10
N SER A 6 38.55 7.91 -17.17
CA SER A 6 38.40 6.86 -16.15
C SER A 6 37.41 7.23 -15.03
N LEU A 7 37.23 8.53 -14.76
CA LEU A 7 36.33 8.99 -13.68
C LEU A 7 34.84 8.94 -14.08
N PHE A 8 34.55 9.14 -15.37
CA PHE A 8 33.18 9.03 -15.90
C PHE A 8 32.68 7.58 -15.99
N ALA A 9 33.57 6.62 -16.25
CA ALA A 9 33.22 5.20 -16.27
C ALA A 9 32.85 4.67 -14.87
N LEU A 10 33.46 5.20 -13.80
CA LEU A 10 33.15 4.80 -12.42
C LEU A 10 31.80 5.38 -11.93
N LEU A 11 31.43 6.58 -12.38
CA LEU A 11 30.12 7.19 -12.07
C LEU A 11 28.95 6.52 -12.81
N LEU A 12 29.19 5.94 -13.98
CA LEU A 12 28.18 5.18 -14.74
C LEU A 12 27.89 3.80 -14.15
N LEU A 13 28.80 3.22 -13.34
CA LEU A 13 28.59 1.93 -12.67
C LEU A 13 27.72 2.04 -11.40
N PHE A 14 27.58 3.24 -10.82
CA PHE A 14 26.63 3.49 -9.72
C PHE A 14 25.22 3.85 -10.21
N ALA A 15 25.03 4.14 -11.50
CA ALA A 15 23.74 4.54 -12.06
C ALA A 15 22.82 3.35 -12.43
N CYS A 16 23.35 2.12 -12.47
CA CYS A 16 22.60 0.91 -12.88
C CYS A 16 22.47 -0.15 -11.79
N ASN A 17 22.67 0.20 -10.52
CA ASN A 17 22.55 -0.74 -9.40
C ASN A 17 21.47 -0.34 -8.38
N ARG A 18 20.29 0.09 -8.86
CA ARG A 18 19.06 -0.13 -8.09
C ARG A 18 18.74 -1.61 -8.20
N GLY A 19 19.50 -2.43 -7.44
CA GLY A 19 19.23 -3.85 -7.32
C GLY A 19 17.77 -4.05 -6.91
N SER A 20 17.12 -5.05 -7.51
CA SER A 20 15.76 -5.45 -7.15
C SER A 20 15.64 -5.51 -5.63
N GLN A 21 14.84 -4.62 -5.02
CA GLN A 21 14.66 -4.63 -3.57
C GLN A 21 14.09 -6.00 -3.18
N VAL A 22 14.80 -6.71 -2.32
CA VAL A 22 14.38 -8.01 -1.79
C VAL A 22 13.83 -7.77 -0.39
N VAL A 23 12.59 -8.21 -0.17
CA VAL A 23 11.93 -8.20 1.13
C VAL A 23 11.56 -9.63 1.46
N GLU A 24 12.41 -10.29 2.25
CA GLU A 24 12.16 -11.67 2.67
C GLU A 24 11.19 -11.67 3.85
N THR A 25 10.27 -12.63 3.87
CA THR A 25 9.48 -12.92 5.06
C THR A 25 10.37 -13.64 6.07
N PRO A 26 10.62 -13.07 7.27
CA PRO A 26 11.42 -13.73 8.29
C PRO A 26 10.85 -15.10 8.64
N GLU A 27 11.71 -16.08 8.93
CA GLU A 27 11.26 -17.44 9.29
C GLU A 27 10.33 -17.44 10.51
N ASN A 28 10.59 -16.52 11.44
CA ASN A 28 9.83 -16.30 12.66
C ASN A 28 8.67 -15.30 12.49
N PHE A 29 8.38 -14.86 11.27
CA PHE A 29 7.25 -13.97 11.02
C PHE A 29 5.94 -14.67 11.34
N ASP A 30 5.10 -14.01 12.13
CA ASP A 30 3.79 -14.50 12.51
C ASP A 30 2.72 -13.44 12.25
N ALA A 31 1.55 -13.89 11.79
CA ALA A 31 0.41 -13.02 11.49
C ALA A 31 -0.02 -12.10 12.65
N THR A 32 0.28 -12.50 13.88
CA THR A 32 0.04 -11.69 15.08
C THR A 32 0.87 -10.41 15.12
N GLN A 33 2.01 -10.33 14.42
CA GLN A 33 2.80 -9.09 14.29
C GLN A 33 1.98 -8.00 13.62
N VAL A 34 1.43 -8.26 12.43
CA VAL A 34 0.58 -7.30 11.72
C VAL A 34 -0.68 -7.00 12.53
N THR A 35 -1.30 -8.03 13.11
CA THR A 35 -2.46 -7.88 13.99
C THR A 35 -2.15 -6.97 15.21
N SER A 36 -0.94 -7.05 15.77
CA SER A 36 -0.53 -6.24 16.92
C SER A 36 -0.41 -4.77 16.57
N ILE A 37 0.14 -4.47 15.39
CA ILE A 37 0.22 -3.12 14.83
C ILE A 37 -1.19 -2.57 14.62
N MET A 38 -2.10 -3.35 14.04
CA MET A 38 -3.50 -2.92 13.83
C MET A 38 -4.29 -2.72 15.14
N LYS A 39 -3.90 -3.42 16.22
CA LYS A 39 -4.49 -3.26 17.57
C LYS A 39 -3.95 -2.03 18.29
N ASN A 40 -2.66 -1.78 18.16
CA ASN A 40 -1.98 -0.65 18.78
C ASN A 40 -1.06 0.03 17.76
N PRO A 41 -1.61 0.91 16.89
CA PRO A 41 -0.81 1.58 15.87
C PRO A 41 0.34 2.44 16.44
N GLY A 42 0.22 2.87 17.70
CA GLY A 42 1.30 3.53 18.43
C GLY A 42 2.49 2.64 18.79
N SER A 43 2.43 1.32 18.51
CA SER A 43 3.60 0.44 18.60
C SER A 43 4.66 0.78 17.55
N ILE A 44 4.23 1.34 16.41
CA ILE A 44 5.10 1.91 15.39
C ILE A 44 5.48 3.32 15.81
N SER A 45 6.78 3.58 15.97
CA SER A 45 7.28 4.89 16.32
C SER A 45 7.20 5.84 15.13
N LYS A 46 6.94 7.14 15.40
CA LYS A 46 6.93 8.15 14.34
C LYS A 46 8.32 8.34 13.74
N GLU A 47 9.36 8.11 14.53
CA GLU A 47 10.77 8.18 14.12
C GLU A 47 11.08 7.17 13.03
N SER A 48 10.61 5.92 13.17
CA SER A 48 10.80 4.90 12.13
C SER A 48 10.02 5.20 10.86
N ILE A 49 8.80 5.74 10.99
CA ILE A 49 8.04 6.18 9.80
C ILE A 49 8.71 7.38 9.14
N ALA A 50 9.27 8.31 9.92
CA ALA A 50 10.01 9.47 9.41
C ALA A 50 11.26 9.07 8.62
N GLU A 51 11.98 8.05 9.08
CA GLU A 51 13.12 7.48 8.38
C GLU A 51 12.72 6.94 7.00
N ILE A 52 11.66 6.13 6.94
CA ILE A 52 11.12 5.61 5.67
C ILE A 52 10.63 6.77 4.79
N ALA A 53 9.88 7.70 5.37
CA ALA A 53 9.26 8.81 4.67
C ALA A 53 10.25 9.89 4.18
N GLY A 54 11.47 9.94 4.72
CA GLY A 54 12.42 11.02 4.48
C GLY A 54 11.93 12.38 4.97
N THR A 55 11.21 12.41 6.10
CA THR A 55 10.62 13.63 6.70
C THR A 55 10.94 13.72 8.19
N ASP A 56 10.50 14.80 8.83
CA ASP A 56 10.63 14.99 10.27
C ASP A 56 9.50 14.24 11.02
N ALA A 57 9.85 13.48 12.07
CA ALA A 57 8.91 12.74 12.89
C ALA A 57 7.80 13.60 13.51
N THR A 58 8.10 14.86 13.83
CA THR A 58 7.13 15.82 14.38
C THR A 58 6.01 16.17 13.41
N LYS A 59 6.25 16.03 12.09
CA LYS A 59 5.25 16.29 11.05
C LYS A 59 4.28 15.13 10.85
N ILE A 60 4.62 13.94 11.34
CA ILE A 60 3.82 12.73 11.12
C ILE A 60 2.59 12.75 12.04
N LYS A 61 1.43 12.72 11.41
CA LYS A 61 0.14 12.47 12.05
C LYS A 61 -0.24 11.01 11.81
N VAL A 62 -0.82 10.39 12.84
CA VAL A 62 -1.31 9.01 12.80
C VAL A 62 -2.83 9.05 12.86
N TYR A 63 -3.48 8.46 11.87
CA TYR A 63 -4.92 8.28 11.81
C TYR A 63 -5.24 6.80 11.89
N ILE A 64 -6.29 6.47 12.63
CA ILE A 64 -6.75 5.10 12.81
C ILE A 64 -8.20 5.06 12.36
N GLU A 65 -8.46 4.36 11.28
CA GLU A 65 -9.80 4.08 10.81
C GLU A 65 -10.29 2.79 11.46
N ASN A 66 -11.27 2.92 12.34
CA ASN A 66 -11.82 1.83 13.15
C ASN A 66 -13.35 1.82 13.06
N PHE A 67 -13.86 1.69 11.83
CA PHE A 67 -15.30 1.66 11.54
C PHE A 67 -15.99 0.36 12.00
N SER A 68 -15.23 -0.63 12.48
CA SER A 68 -15.74 -1.91 12.93
C SER A 68 -14.91 -2.47 14.09
N PRO A 69 -15.52 -3.21 15.04
CA PRO A 69 -14.76 -3.96 16.04
C PRO A 69 -13.84 -5.03 15.40
N ASP A 70 -14.13 -5.43 14.15
CA ASP A 70 -13.31 -6.36 13.38
C ASP A 70 -11.99 -5.71 12.95
N ILE A 71 -10.89 -6.26 13.47
CA ILE A 71 -9.53 -5.76 13.21
C ILE A 71 -9.14 -5.86 11.72
N THR A 72 -9.74 -6.79 10.99
CA THR A 72 -9.45 -6.98 9.55
C THR A 72 -9.90 -5.78 8.71
N LYS A 73 -10.83 -4.98 9.25
CA LYS A 73 -11.39 -3.78 8.62
C LYS A 73 -10.72 -2.49 9.09
N ARG A 74 -9.72 -2.58 9.96
CA ARG A 74 -8.99 -1.40 10.41
C ARG A 74 -8.00 -0.95 9.34
N ALA A 75 -7.74 0.34 9.31
CA ALA A 75 -6.62 0.92 8.58
C ALA A 75 -5.86 1.88 9.50
N VAL A 76 -4.54 1.91 9.33
CA VAL A 76 -3.64 2.86 9.98
C VAL A 76 -3.04 3.71 8.87
N LEU A 77 -3.09 5.02 9.02
CA LEU A 77 -2.54 5.97 8.06
C LEU A 77 -1.57 6.91 8.78
N PHE A 78 -0.33 6.92 8.32
CA PHE A 78 0.69 7.89 8.66
C PHE A 78 0.72 8.95 7.56
N SER A 79 0.47 10.21 7.90
CA SER A 79 0.40 11.27 6.91
C SER A 79 1.09 12.54 7.38
N TRP A 80 1.71 13.25 6.44
CA TRP A 80 2.42 14.49 6.67
C TRP A 80 2.27 15.42 5.47
N PRO A 81 2.30 16.74 5.70
CA PRO A 81 2.19 17.70 4.62
C PRO A 81 3.41 17.65 3.69
N THR A 82 3.19 17.84 2.39
CA THR A 82 4.28 18.00 1.40
C THR A 82 4.84 19.41 1.40
N GLY A 83 4.07 20.38 1.89
CA GLY A 83 4.35 21.81 1.75
C GLY A 83 3.91 22.39 0.40
N ASP A 84 3.42 21.54 -0.51
CA ASP A 84 2.79 22.00 -1.74
C ASP A 84 1.33 22.38 -1.47
N GLU A 85 0.83 23.34 -2.25
CA GLU A 85 -0.58 23.70 -2.24
C GLU A 85 -1.23 23.27 -3.55
N LYS A 86 -2.40 22.64 -3.45
CA LYS A 86 -3.26 22.31 -4.57
C LYS A 86 -4.47 23.23 -4.59
N THR A 87 -4.70 23.80 -5.76
CA THR A 87 -5.87 24.65 -6.02
C THR A 87 -6.99 23.81 -6.61
N ILE A 88 -8.09 23.66 -5.87
CA ILE A 88 -9.28 22.93 -6.28
C ILE A 88 -10.39 23.94 -6.57
N LYS A 89 -11.03 23.82 -7.73
CA LYS A 89 -12.23 24.59 -8.04
C LYS A 89 -13.45 23.82 -7.54
N ALA A 90 -14.13 24.35 -6.53
CA ALA A 90 -15.35 23.78 -5.99
C ALA A 90 -16.51 23.89 -6.99
N ILE A 91 -17.57 23.11 -6.74
CA ILE A 91 -18.78 23.07 -7.59
C ILE A 91 -19.47 24.45 -7.64
N ASP A 92 -19.36 25.25 -6.57
CA ASP A 92 -19.87 26.62 -6.49
C ASP A 92 -18.96 27.66 -7.19
N GLY A 93 -17.88 27.20 -7.85
CA GLY A 93 -16.93 28.03 -8.57
C GLY A 93 -15.84 28.65 -7.70
N LYS A 94 -15.88 28.46 -6.37
CA LYS A 94 -14.83 28.98 -5.47
C LYS A 94 -13.54 28.21 -5.64
N THR A 95 -12.45 28.94 -5.50
CA THR A 95 -11.11 28.39 -5.47
C THR A 95 -10.75 28.04 -4.03
N LEU A 96 -10.52 26.76 -3.76
CA LEU A 96 -10.03 26.25 -2.48
C LEU A 96 -8.55 25.89 -2.63
N THR A 97 -7.71 26.45 -1.79
CA THR A 97 -6.32 26.02 -1.67
C THR A 97 -6.25 24.98 -0.56
N VAL A 98 -5.81 23.78 -0.90
CA VAL A 98 -5.62 22.68 0.05
C VAL A 98 -4.15 22.29 0.09
N GLU A 99 -3.63 22.03 1.29
CA GLU A 99 -2.28 21.52 1.46
C GLU A 99 -2.18 20.09 0.91
N GLY A 100 -1.11 19.81 0.17
CA GLY A 100 -0.77 18.48 -0.29
C GLY A 100 -0.27 17.60 0.85
N TYR A 101 -0.61 16.31 0.80
CA TYR A 101 -0.19 15.34 1.81
C TYR A 101 0.46 14.13 1.16
N ASN A 102 1.56 13.68 1.76
CA ASN A 102 2.07 12.34 1.55
C ASN A 102 1.50 11.40 2.62
N SER A 103 1.52 10.10 2.32
CA SER A 103 1.12 9.11 3.30
C SER A 103 1.72 7.72 3.09
N LEU A 104 1.79 6.98 4.19
CA LEU A 104 1.99 5.53 4.24
C LEU A 104 0.87 4.93 5.08
N GLY A 105 0.26 3.86 4.60
CA GLY A 105 -0.85 3.21 5.30
C GLY A 105 -0.70 1.70 5.34
N LEU A 106 -1.35 1.09 6.31
CA LEU A 106 -1.45 -0.35 6.49
C LEU A 106 -2.90 -0.72 6.78
N GLY A 107 -3.45 -1.70 6.08
CA GLY A 107 -4.82 -2.14 6.31
C GLY A 107 -5.19 -3.43 5.60
N PHE A 108 -6.48 -3.74 5.66
CA PHE A 108 -7.11 -4.86 4.95
C PHE A 108 -6.51 -6.23 5.29
N LEU A 109 -6.12 -6.42 6.56
CA LEU A 109 -5.53 -7.67 7.04
C LEU A 109 -6.55 -8.81 6.98
N THR A 110 -6.28 -9.85 6.20
CA THR A 110 -7.20 -10.98 5.99
C THR A 110 -6.44 -12.31 6.03
N LYS A 111 -7.00 -13.33 6.68
CA LYS A 111 -6.50 -14.70 6.56
C LYS A 111 -6.90 -15.26 5.20
N THR A 112 -5.94 -15.79 4.46
CA THR A 112 -6.17 -16.34 3.12
C THR A 112 -5.12 -17.41 2.80
N ASN A 113 -5.29 -18.13 1.70
CA ASN A 113 -4.24 -18.97 1.14
C ASN A 113 -3.63 -18.30 -0.10
N LYS A 114 -2.51 -18.88 -0.56
CA LYS A 114 -1.73 -18.37 -1.70
C LYS A 114 -2.56 -18.32 -2.98
N GLU A 115 -3.33 -19.37 -3.25
CA GLU A 115 -4.15 -19.52 -4.45
C GLU A 115 -5.25 -18.46 -4.53
N ALA A 116 -5.97 -18.22 -3.42
CA ALA A 116 -7.00 -17.20 -3.34
C ALA A 116 -6.41 -15.78 -3.45
N PHE A 117 -5.24 -15.55 -2.87
CA PHE A 117 -4.52 -14.28 -3.01
C PHE A 117 -4.11 -14.03 -4.47
N GLN A 118 -3.50 -15.02 -5.14
CA GLN A 118 -3.16 -14.93 -6.56
C GLN A 118 -4.40 -14.70 -7.42
N LYS A 119 -5.46 -15.50 -7.22
CA LYS A 119 -6.71 -15.34 -7.96
C LYS A 119 -7.27 -13.92 -7.85
N LYS A 120 -7.15 -13.29 -6.68
CA LYS A 120 -7.63 -11.94 -6.42
C LYS A 120 -6.87 -10.87 -7.23
N PHE A 121 -5.54 -10.95 -7.29
CA PHE A 121 -4.69 -9.86 -7.78
C PHE A 121 -3.96 -10.15 -9.10
N GLU A 122 -3.89 -11.40 -9.55
CA GLU A 122 -3.18 -11.79 -10.78
C GLU A 122 -3.98 -11.51 -12.05
N SER A 123 -5.31 -11.34 -11.93
CA SER A 123 -6.16 -11.05 -13.08
C SER A 123 -7.47 -10.38 -12.68
N ASN A 124 -8.13 -9.78 -13.67
CA ASN A 124 -9.48 -9.23 -13.52
C ASN A 124 -10.58 -10.30 -13.36
N ALA A 125 -10.22 -11.59 -13.33
CA ALA A 125 -11.19 -12.69 -13.17
C ALA A 125 -11.96 -12.59 -11.85
N SER A 126 -11.29 -12.18 -10.77
CA SER A 126 -11.92 -11.96 -9.46
C SER A 126 -13.01 -10.88 -9.51
N ILE A 127 -12.78 -9.81 -10.27
CA ILE A 127 -13.75 -8.71 -10.46
C ILE A 127 -14.94 -9.20 -11.28
N GLN A 128 -14.70 -9.99 -12.34
CA GLN A 128 -15.79 -10.56 -13.13
C GLN A 128 -16.64 -11.55 -12.32
N GLU A 129 -16.02 -12.35 -11.44
CA GLU A 129 -16.74 -13.22 -10.51
C GLU A 129 -17.61 -12.40 -9.54
N GLU A 130 -17.11 -11.27 -9.05
CA GLU A 130 -17.86 -10.39 -8.16
C GLU A 130 -19.03 -9.71 -8.87
N ILE A 131 -18.82 -9.21 -10.09
CA ILE A 131 -19.90 -8.69 -10.95
C ILE A 131 -20.96 -9.77 -11.16
N ASN A 132 -20.56 -11.00 -11.47
CA ASN A 132 -21.48 -12.12 -11.67
C ASN A 132 -22.23 -12.49 -10.39
N ARG A 133 -21.61 -12.37 -9.23
CA ARG A 133 -22.25 -12.62 -7.93
C ARG A 133 -23.32 -11.58 -7.64
N ILE A 134 -22.99 -10.29 -7.73
CA ILE A 134 -23.90 -9.18 -7.40
C ILE A 134 -25.09 -9.15 -8.35
N THR A 135 -24.88 -9.40 -9.64
CA THR A 135 -25.94 -9.41 -10.66
C THR A 135 -26.87 -10.62 -10.60
N LYS A 136 -26.49 -11.68 -9.88
CA LYS A 136 -27.30 -12.89 -9.67
C LYS A 136 -27.92 -12.96 -8.27
N ASP A 137 -27.62 -12.00 -7.41
CA ASP A 137 -28.13 -11.96 -6.05
C ASP A 137 -29.54 -11.37 -6.04
N GLU A 138 -30.55 -12.24 -5.96
CA GLU A 138 -31.97 -11.86 -5.94
C GLU A 138 -32.38 -11.07 -4.69
N THR A 139 -31.50 -10.98 -3.68
CA THR A 139 -31.75 -10.21 -2.45
C THR A 139 -31.33 -8.75 -2.54
N LEU A 140 -30.56 -8.39 -3.58
CA LEU A 140 -30.14 -7.02 -3.85
C LEU A 140 -31.14 -6.31 -4.77
N ASP A 141 -31.34 -5.02 -4.51
CA ASP A 141 -32.05 -4.16 -5.44
C ASP A 141 -31.35 -4.17 -6.82
N ALA A 142 -32.11 -4.40 -7.88
CA ALA A 142 -31.56 -4.61 -9.22
C ALA A 142 -30.82 -3.36 -9.75
N ASP A 143 -31.32 -2.16 -9.45
CA ASP A 143 -30.69 -0.90 -9.88
C ASP A 143 -29.39 -0.67 -9.10
N LEU A 144 -29.38 -0.98 -7.81
CA LEU A 144 -28.17 -0.95 -6.98
C LEU A 144 -27.12 -1.96 -7.49
N ALA A 145 -27.53 -3.20 -7.78
CA ALA A 145 -26.66 -4.24 -8.30
C ALA A 145 -26.03 -3.86 -9.65
N ILE A 146 -26.83 -3.27 -10.55
CA ILE A 146 -26.33 -2.77 -11.85
C ILE A 146 -25.37 -1.60 -11.65
N SER A 147 -25.67 -0.67 -10.75
CA SER A 147 -24.80 0.47 -10.45
C SER A 147 -23.45 0.02 -9.92
N GLU A 148 -23.44 -0.88 -8.93
CA GLU A 148 -22.22 -1.44 -8.35
C GLU A 148 -21.40 -2.21 -9.39
N ALA A 149 -22.05 -3.06 -10.20
CA ALA A 149 -21.39 -3.78 -11.28
C ALA A 149 -20.73 -2.84 -12.31
N LYS A 150 -21.39 -1.73 -12.66
CA LYS A 150 -20.83 -0.70 -13.54
C LYS A 150 -19.61 -0.01 -12.91
N HIS A 151 -19.68 0.30 -11.61
CA HIS A 151 -18.56 0.89 -10.89
C HIS A 151 -17.36 -0.06 -10.84
N LEU A 152 -17.57 -1.34 -10.52
CA LEU A 152 -16.52 -2.37 -10.53
C LEU A 152 -15.91 -2.52 -11.92
N ALA A 153 -16.73 -2.60 -12.97
CA ALA A 153 -16.25 -2.71 -14.35
C ALA A 153 -15.48 -1.47 -14.82
N ALA A 154 -15.87 -0.27 -14.38
CA ALA A 154 -15.15 0.96 -14.68
C ALA A 154 -13.78 1.00 -13.99
N ASN A 155 -13.73 0.65 -12.71
CA ASN A 155 -12.48 0.60 -11.93
C ASN A 155 -11.53 -0.47 -12.50
N ALA A 156 -12.04 -1.65 -12.87
CA ALA A 156 -11.25 -2.74 -13.46
C ALA A 156 -10.55 -2.37 -14.79
N LYS A 157 -11.05 -1.37 -15.51
CA LYS A 157 -10.42 -0.89 -16.75
C LYS A 157 -9.17 -0.04 -16.48
N THR A 158 -9.13 0.63 -15.33
CA THR A 158 -8.03 1.51 -14.95
C THR A 158 -7.05 0.83 -14.00
N GLN A 159 -7.53 -0.16 -13.24
CA GLN A 159 -6.75 -0.90 -12.28
C GLN A 159 -5.75 -1.81 -13.00
N GLN A 160 -4.49 -1.76 -12.57
CA GLN A 160 -3.46 -2.69 -13.06
C GLN A 160 -2.73 -3.28 -11.88
N PHE A 161 -2.40 -4.57 -11.99
CA PHE A 161 -1.64 -5.29 -10.99
C PHE A 161 -0.32 -5.75 -11.59
N GLU A 162 0.79 -5.24 -11.04
CA GLU A 162 2.13 -5.70 -11.35
C GLU A 162 2.57 -6.70 -10.29
N LYS A 163 2.85 -7.94 -10.69
CA LYS A 163 3.45 -8.92 -9.78
C LYS A 163 4.89 -8.50 -9.46
N LEU A 164 5.18 -8.29 -8.18
CA LEU A 164 6.53 -7.96 -7.75
C LEU A 164 7.30 -9.23 -7.37
N GLY A 165 8.47 -9.41 -7.99
CA GLY A 165 9.39 -10.47 -7.60
C GLY A 165 10.10 -10.15 -6.29
N ASN A 166 10.41 -11.18 -5.50
CA ASN A 166 11.24 -11.10 -4.29
C ASN A 166 10.69 -10.20 -3.16
N ILE A 167 9.38 -9.97 -3.13
CA ILE A 167 8.68 -9.28 -2.03
C ILE A 167 7.75 -10.27 -1.35
N ALA A 168 8.07 -10.62 -0.10
CA ALA A 168 7.39 -11.63 0.70
C ALA A 168 7.28 -12.99 -0.01
N GLU A 169 6.23 -13.77 0.28
CA GLU A 169 5.93 -14.99 -0.47
C GLU A 169 5.28 -14.67 -1.82
N LEU A 170 4.41 -13.66 -1.86
CA LEU A 170 3.85 -13.06 -3.06
C LEU A 170 3.48 -11.60 -2.80
N ALA A 171 3.64 -10.75 -3.82
CA ALA A 171 3.14 -9.39 -3.77
C ALA A 171 2.68 -8.88 -5.14
N TYR A 172 1.69 -8.00 -5.13
CA TYR A 172 1.17 -7.30 -6.30
C TYR A 172 1.08 -5.81 -6.01
N TRP A 173 1.61 -4.99 -6.92
CA TRP A 173 1.47 -3.54 -6.90
C TRP A 173 0.27 -3.11 -7.73
N GLU A 174 -0.64 -2.35 -7.13
CA GLU A 174 -1.85 -1.84 -7.73
C GLU A 174 -1.69 -0.36 -8.12
N THR A 175 -1.99 -0.05 -9.38
CA THR A 175 -2.12 1.32 -9.90
C THR A 175 -3.57 1.61 -10.33
N PRO A 176 -4.02 2.88 -10.32
CA PRO A 176 -3.28 4.10 -9.94
C PRO A 176 -3.35 4.43 -8.44
N VAL A 177 -3.97 3.58 -7.62
CA VAL A 177 -4.21 3.85 -6.20
C VAL A 177 -2.97 3.70 -5.31
N ASN A 178 -1.86 3.21 -5.87
CA ASN A 178 -0.57 3.04 -5.19
C ASN A 178 -0.68 2.15 -3.95
N ALA A 179 -1.10 0.90 -4.16
CA ALA A 179 -1.24 -0.09 -3.10
C ALA A 179 -0.39 -1.32 -3.35
N LEU A 180 0.39 -1.73 -2.36
CA LEU A 180 1.15 -2.97 -2.35
C LEU A 180 0.37 -4.01 -1.55
N HIS A 181 -0.16 -5.02 -2.24
CA HIS A 181 -0.77 -6.18 -1.59
C HIS A 181 0.29 -7.23 -1.34
N VAL A 182 0.36 -7.70 -0.10
CA VAL A 182 1.40 -8.64 0.35
C VAL A 182 0.73 -9.89 0.89
N PHE A 183 1.27 -11.04 0.55
CA PHE A 183 0.93 -12.33 1.14
C PHE A 183 2.17 -12.97 1.78
N ALA A 184 2.01 -13.39 3.03
CA ALA A 184 3.03 -14.07 3.81
C ALA A 184 2.38 -14.95 4.88
N LYS A 185 2.82 -16.20 5.04
CA LYS A 185 2.42 -17.12 6.12
C LYS A 185 0.90 -17.22 6.34
N GLY A 186 0.12 -17.28 5.26
CA GLY A 186 -1.35 -17.45 5.33
C GLY A 186 -2.13 -16.19 5.69
N ILE A 187 -1.50 -15.02 5.64
CA ILE A 187 -2.18 -13.72 5.73
C ILE A 187 -1.90 -12.85 4.52
N SER A 188 -2.88 -12.01 4.22
CA SER A 188 -2.77 -10.91 3.27
C SER A 188 -2.98 -9.59 3.99
N PHE A 189 -2.20 -8.58 3.64
CA PHE A 189 -2.40 -7.19 4.07
C PHE A 189 -2.04 -6.26 2.92
N THR A 190 -2.44 -5.01 3.03
CA THR A 190 -2.16 -3.99 2.01
C THR A 190 -1.42 -2.82 2.65
N VAL A 191 -0.35 -2.40 1.98
CA VAL A 191 0.38 -1.16 2.27
C VAL A 191 0.01 -0.13 1.20
N THR A 192 -0.58 0.99 1.60
CA THR A 192 -0.89 2.09 0.68
C THR A 192 0.17 3.17 0.80
N SER A 193 0.57 3.80 -0.31
CA SER A 193 1.51 4.91 -0.28
C SER A 193 1.08 6.02 -1.22
N ASN A 194 1.22 7.26 -0.78
CA ASN A 194 0.94 8.42 -1.60
C ASN A 194 2.16 9.35 -1.53
N PHE A 195 2.96 9.32 -2.58
CA PHE A 195 4.11 10.21 -2.76
C PHE A 195 4.00 10.92 -4.11
N THR A 196 4.92 11.85 -4.36
CA THR A 196 4.94 12.72 -5.56
C THR A 196 4.94 11.96 -6.88
N ASN A 197 5.45 10.72 -6.91
CA ASN A 197 5.30 9.83 -8.06
C ASN A 197 5.12 8.36 -7.64
N GLU A 198 4.64 7.55 -8.58
CA GLU A 198 4.35 6.13 -8.37
C GLU A 198 5.60 5.33 -7.97
N GLN A 199 6.75 5.57 -8.61
CA GLN A 199 7.98 4.82 -8.34
C GLN A 199 8.43 5.00 -6.89
N VAL A 200 8.41 6.23 -6.38
CA VAL A 200 8.71 6.53 -4.97
C VAL A 200 7.65 5.90 -4.07
N SER A 201 6.38 5.95 -4.45
CA SER A 201 5.30 5.31 -3.70
C SER A 201 5.54 3.81 -3.55
N LYS A 202 5.92 3.13 -4.64
CA LYS A 202 6.25 1.70 -4.67
C LYS A 202 7.46 1.38 -3.80
N GLU A 203 8.56 2.11 -3.96
CA GLU A 203 9.79 1.95 -3.16
C GLU A 203 9.50 2.11 -1.66
N LYS A 204 8.73 3.14 -1.27
CA LYS A 204 8.38 3.38 0.14
C LYS A 204 7.38 2.38 0.70
N ALA A 205 6.49 1.83 -0.11
CA ALA A 205 5.62 0.73 0.30
C ALA A 205 6.41 -0.56 0.57
N ILE A 206 7.42 -0.84 -0.26
CA ILE A 206 8.34 -1.98 -0.08
C ILE A 206 9.18 -1.81 1.19
N GLU A 207 9.80 -0.64 1.39
CA GLU A 207 10.54 -0.32 2.62
C GLU A 207 9.66 -0.46 3.87
N PHE A 208 8.42 0.02 3.80
CA PHE A 208 7.49 -0.09 4.93
C PHE A 208 7.06 -1.54 5.20
N THR A 209 6.91 -2.37 4.15
CA THR A 209 6.67 -3.80 4.29
C THR A 209 7.84 -4.49 4.98
N GLN A 210 9.08 -4.20 4.57
CA GLN A 210 10.29 -4.71 5.22
C GLN A 210 10.33 -4.32 6.69
N PHE A 211 9.97 -3.08 7.01
CA PHE A 211 9.87 -2.61 8.38
C PHE A 211 8.84 -3.42 9.19
N ILE A 212 7.63 -3.64 8.65
CA ILE A 212 6.57 -4.42 9.31
C ILE A 212 7.05 -5.85 9.64
N PHE A 213 7.75 -6.50 8.71
CA PHE A 213 8.29 -7.84 8.93
C PHE A 213 9.35 -7.89 10.04
N ASN A 214 10.16 -6.84 10.16
CA ASN A 214 11.20 -6.75 11.17
C ASN A 214 10.73 -6.15 12.50
N GLN A 215 9.46 -5.74 12.62
CA GLN A 215 8.96 -5.21 13.88
C GLN A 215 8.82 -6.32 14.93
N PRO A 216 9.57 -6.24 16.05
CA PRO A 216 9.42 -7.20 17.12
C PRO A 216 8.05 -7.05 17.79
N LEU A 217 7.42 -8.17 18.13
CA LEU A 217 6.27 -8.17 19.04
C LEU A 217 6.71 -7.57 20.38
N LYS A 218 6.40 -6.30 20.63
CA LYS A 218 6.52 -5.77 21.99
C LYS A 218 5.56 -6.56 22.85
N SER A 219 6.08 -7.36 23.79
CA SER A 219 5.24 -8.05 24.76
C SER A 219 4.40 -6.99 25.47
N SER A 220 3.08 -7.11 25.38
CA SER A 220 2.19 -6.33 26.24
C SER A 220 2.55 -6.70 27.68
N LYS A 221 3.10 -5.74 28.43
CA LYS A 221 3.15 -5.80 29.89
C LYS A 221 1.82 -5.31 30.44
#